data_AF-A0A3E0KHA1-F1
#
_entry.id   AF-A0A3E0KHA1-F1
#
_cell.length_a   1.000
_cell.length_b   1.000
_cell.length_c   1.000
_cell.angle_alpha   90.00
_cell.angle_beta   90.00
_cell.angle_gamma   90.00
#
_symmetry.space_group_name_H-M   'P 1'
#
loop_
_entity.id
_entity.type
_entity.pdbx_description
1 polymer ?
#
loop_
_entity_poly.entity_id
_entity_poly.type
_entity_poly.pdbx_seq_one_letter_code
_entity_poly.pdbx_strand_id
1 'polypeptide(L)'
;EGLVGLYNDLQVYKHGPLKRREKLLEDWFSRQGGPWRDLYWWEFAAACGSTLAVFALFAGAALPDLRPEDAARIETAYFPWICGLHILLDYLIDQAEDAAGGDLNLVSYYPCAGEQERRLVRFVREARARARELPDPAFHATVVEGLPGLYLSDGKVPAQRMHRLAWTLLAAGGPASFGYYVWCRLRRRRGEARTRPVPPS
;
A
#
# COMPACT_ATOMS: atom_id res chain seq x y z
N GLU A 1 11.31 -16.63 6.84
CA GLU A 1 12.06 -15.43 7.25
C GLU A 1 11.11 -14.44 7.90
N GLY A 2 11.62 -13.53 8.74
CA GLY A 2 10.80 -12.46 9.34
C GLY A 2 10.59 -11.28 8.39
N LEU A 3 9.69 -10.35 8.74
CA LEU A 3 9.30 -9.19 7.92
C LEU A 3 10.48 -8.37 7.37
N VAL A 4 11.50 -8.12 8.19
CA VAL A 4 12.70 -7.34 7.80
C VAL A 4 13.53 -8.10 6.75
N GLY A 5 13.59 -9.43 6.85
CA GLY A 5 14.26 -10.27 5.86
C GLY A 5 13.57 -10.16 4.50
N LEU A 6 12.24 -10.30 4.48
CA LEU A 6 11.44 -10.15 3.25
C LEU A 6 11.57 -8.76 2.62
N TYR A 7 11.61 -7.71 3.44
CA TYR A 7 11.86 -6.35 2.96
C TYR A 7 13.24 -6.22 2.32
N ASN A 8 14.30 -6.70 3.00
CA ASN A 8 15.67 -6.64 2.49
C ASN A 8 15.82 -7.41 1.18
N ASP A 9 15.27 -8.62 1.10
CA ASP A 9 15.25 -9.44 -0.11
C ASP A 9 14.60 -8.69 -1.28
N LEU A 10 13.42 -8.09 -1.05
CA LEU A 10 12.77 -7.28 -2.07
C LEU A 10 13.69 -6.14 -2.55
N GLN A 11 14.36 -5.43 -1.64
CA GLN A 11 15.25 -4.33 -2.04
C GLN A 11 16.41 -4.83 -2.90
N VAL A 12 17.00 -5.98 -2.55
CA VAL A 12 18.08 -6.60 -3.33
C VAL A 12 17.59 -7.00 -4.74
N TYR A 13 16.44 -7.66 -4.83
CA TYR A 13 15.91 -8.11 -6.12
C TYR A 13 15.41 -6.94 -6.99
N LYS A 14 14.70 -5.98 -6.40
CA LYS A 14 14.17 -4.78 -7.09
C LYS A 14 15.28 -3.89 -7.64
N HIS A 15 16.43 -3.78 -6.97
CA HIS A 15 17.57 -3.00 -7.46
C HIS A 15 18.61 -3.84 -8.20
N GLY A 16 18.32 -5.13 -8.42
CA GLY A 16 19.15 -6.03 -9.21
C GLY A 16 19.16 -5.67 -10.71
N PRO A 17 19.96 -6.41 -11.52
CA PRO A 17 20.13 -6.13 -12.94
C PRO A 17 18.79 -6.14 -13.70
N LEU A 18 18.47 -5.05 -14.40
CA LEU A 18 17.18 -4.83 -15.11
C LEU A 18 16.71 -6.06 -15.90
N LYS A 19 17.60 -6.66 -16.70
CA LYS A 19 17.28 -7.82 -17.57
C LYS A 19 16.86 -9.08 -16.83
N ARG A 20 17.16 -9.21 -15.53
CA ARG A 20 16.88 -10.39 -14.71
C ARG A 20 15.94 -10.10 -13.54
N ARG A 21 15.62 -8.84 -13.28
CA ARG A 21 14.87 -8.36 -12.12
C ARG A 21 13.56 -9.13 -11.93
N GLU A 22 12.74 -9.19 -12.98
CA GLU A 22 11.44 -9.85 -12.96
C GLU A 22 11.56 -11.34 -12.63
N LYS A 23 12.40 -12.07 -13.38
CA LYS A 23 12.65 -13.49 -13.14
C LYS A 23 13.17 -13.76 -11.71
N LEU A 24 14.04 -12.90 -11.19
CA LEU A 24 14.54 -13.03 -9.81
C LEU A 24 13.41 -12.89 -8.78
N LEU A 25 12.48 -11.95 -8.99
CA LEU A 25 11.31 -11.76 -8.12
C LEU A 25 10.33 -12.93 -8.22
N GLU A 26 10.08 -13.46 -9.41
CA GLU A 26 9.25 -14.65 -9.64
C GLU A 26 9.85 -15.90 -8.98
N ASP A 27 11.15 -16.13 -9.19
CA ASP A 27 11.87 -17.26 -8.61
C ASP A 27 11.90 -17.14 -7.07
N TRP A 28 12.06 -15.91 -6.54
CA TRP A 28 11.99 -15.65 -5.10
C TRP A 28 10.60 -15.93 -4.53
N PHE A 29 9.55 -15.44 -5.17
CA PHE A 29 8.17 -15.75 -4.78
C PHE A 29 7.88 -17.25 -4.82
N SER A 30 8.39 -17.97 -5.82
CA SER A 30 8.22 -19.42 -5.93
C SER A 30 8.83 -20.18 -4.75
N ARG A 31 9.90 -19.65 -4.14
CA ARG A 31 10.57 -20.22 -2.97
C ARG A 31 9.94 -19.79 -1.63
N GLN A 32 9.64 -18.50 -1.48
CA GLN A 32 9.22 -17.90 -0.20
C GLN A 32 7.70 -17.67 -0.07
N GLY A 33 7.00 -17.56 -1.19
CA GLY A 33 5.57 -17.23 -1.28
C GLY A 33 4.60 -18.33 -0.88
N GLY A 34 5.11 -19.47 -0.38
CA GLY A 34 4.32 -20.66 -0.07
C GLY A 34 3.05 -20.41 0.77
N PRO A 35 3.11 -19.64 1.87
CA PRO A 35 1.94 -19.28 2.67
C PRO A 35 0.93 -18.34 1.98
N TRP A 36 1.32 -17.70 0.86
CA TRP A 36 0.55 -16.65 0.18
C TRP A 36 0.35 -16.98 -1.31
N ARG A 37 0.17 -18.26 -1.65
CA ARG A 37 -0.01 -18.74 -3.04
C ARG A 37 -1.25 -18.18 -3.74
N ASP A 38 -2.18 -17.57 -3.02
CA ASP A 38 -3.35 -16.89 -3.55
C ASP A 38 -3.07 -15.44 -4.01
N LEU A 39 -1.86 -14.94 -3.73
CA LEU A 39 -1.32 -13.69 -4.24
C LEU A 39 -0.54 -13.91 -5.54
N TYR A 40 -0.55 -12.90 -6.40
CA TYR A 40 0.42 -12.80 -7.48
C TYR A 40 1.81 -12.45 -6.93
N TRP A 41 2.88 -12.78 -7.65
CA TRP A 41 4.24 -12.49 -7.19
C TRP A 41 4.47 -10.99 -6.97
N TRP A 42 3.86 -10.13 -7.80
CA TRP A 42 3.97 -8.67 -7.67
C TRP A 42 3.19 -8.11 -6.48
N GLU A 43 2.09 -8.77 -6.07
CA GLU A 43 1.33 -8.41 -4.87
C GLU A 43 2.09 -8.80 -3.60
N PHE A 44 2.70 -9.98 -3.60
CA PHE A 44 3.60 -10.40 -2.54
C PHE A 44 4.81 -9.47 -2.43
N ALA A 45 5.44 -9.14 -3.57
CA ALA A 45 6.53 -8.18 -3.63
C ALA A 45 6.09 -6.81 -3.09
N ALA A 46 4.89 -6.33 -3.44
CA ALA A 46 4.37 -5.08 -2.90
C ALA A 46 4.21 -5.16 -1.37
N ALA A 47 3.63 -6.24 -0.84
CA ALA A 47 3.50 -6.43 0.60
C ALA A 47 4.85 -6.40 1.34
N CYS A 48 5.90 -6.97 0.74
CA CYS A 48 7.24 -6.96 1.30
C CYS A 48 7.88 -5.57 1.32
N GLY A 49 7.39 -4.61 0.52
CA GLY A 49 7.94 -3.26 0.42
C GLY A 49 7.50 -2.31 1.53
N SER A 50 6.59 -2.73 2.41
CA SER A 50 6.05 -1.87 3.47
C SER A 50 6.79 -2.06 4.79
N THR A 51 6.99 -0.96 5.51
CA THR A 51 7.50 -0.96 6.89
C THR A 51 6.39 -0.91 7.95
N LEU A 52 5.12 -0.80 7.54
CA LEU A 52 4.00 -0.58 8.46
C LEU A 52 3.82 -1.72 9.47
N ALA A 53 4.06 -2.98 9.08
CA ALA A 53 3.99 -4.11 10.01
C ALA A 53 5.01 -3.97 11.16
N VAL A 54 6.24 -3.58 10.83
CA VAL A 54 7.31 -3.37 11.83
C VAL A 54 6.94 -2.20 12.75
N PHE A 55 6.43 -1.10 12.21
CA PHE A 55 5.99 0.04 13.02
C PHE A 55 4.80 -0.29 13.92
N ALA A 56 3.85 -1.10 13.44
CA ALA A 56 2.73 -1.56 14.24
C ALA A 56 3.19 -2.46 15.41
N LEU A 57 4.16 -3.35 15.16
CA LEU A 57 4.76 -4.17 16.21
C LEU A 57 5.54 -3.32 17.22
N PHE A 58 6.27 -2.29 16.79
CA PHE A 58 6.94 -1.36 17.70
C PHE A 58 5.95 -0.56 18.54
N ALA A 59 4.87 -0.06 17.94
CA ALA A 59 3.81 0.61 18.67
C ALA A 59 3.16 -0.31 19.71
N GLY A 60 2.89 -1.57 19.32
CA GLY A 60 2.39 -2.59 20.23
C GLY A 60 3.37 -2.90 21.37
N ALA A 61 4.66 -3.03 21.09
CA ALA A 61 5.69 -3.31 22.09
C ALA A 61 5.87 -2.19 23.13
N ALA A 62 5.42 -0.98 22.83
CA ALA A 62 5.36 0.13 23.78
C ALA A 62 4.18 0.02 24.77
N LEU A 63 3.22 -0.88 24.53
CA LEU A 63 2.10 -1.12 25.44
C LEU A 63 2.51 -2.12 26.53
N PRO A 64 2.24 -1.82 27.82
CA PRO A 64 2.69 -2.66 28.93
C PRO A 64 2.08 -4.06 28.95
N ASP A 65 0.90 -4.25 28.34
CA ASP A 65 0.11 -5.48 28.42
C ASP A 65 0.00 -6.23 27.07
N LEU A 66 0.87 -5.93 26.08
CA LEU A 66 0.83 -6.65 24.81
C LEU A 66 1.25 -8.11 25.00
N ARG A 67 0.36 -9.04 24.65
CA ARG A 67 0.64 -10.47 24.71
C ARG A 67 1.30 -10.96 23.42
N PRO A 68 2.10 -12.05 23.45
CA PRO A 68 2.69 -12.63 22.24
C PRO A 68 1.66 -12.97 21.15
N GLU A 69 0.46 -13.42 21.54
CA GLU A 69 -0.62 -13.74 20.59
C GLU A 69 -1.12 -12.47 19.89
N ASP A 70 -1.15 -11.34 20.59
CA ASP A 70 -1.55 -10.05 20.02
C ASP A 70 -0.51 -9.54 19.03
N ALA A 71 0.79 -9.72 19.30
CA ALA A 71 1.85 -9.43 18.34
C ALA A 71 1.72 -10.27 17.05
N ALA A 72 1.46 -11.57 17.18
CA ALA A 72 1.25 -12.44 16.01
C ALA A 72 -0.01 -12.05 15.20
N ARG A 73 -1.07 -11.60 15.88
CA ARG A 73 -2.29 -11.08 15.22
C ARG A 73 -1.98 -9.78 14.48
N ILE A 74 -1.23 -8.86 15.08
CA ILE A 74 -0.77 -7.63 14.41
C ILE A 74 0.04 -7.98 13.15
N GLU A 75 1.03 -8.87 13.27
CA GLU A 75 1.86 -9.28 12.14
C GLU A 75 1.02 -9.86 10.99
N THR A 76 0.12 -10.79 11.28
CA THR A 76 -0.73 -11.45 10.25
C THR A 76 -1.84 -10.57 9.69
N ALA A 77 -2.28 -9.55 10.43
CA ALA A 77 -3.19 -8.53 9.91
C ALA A 77 -2.46 -7.59 8.96
N TYR A 78 -1.27 -7.13 9.35
CA TYR A 78 -0.49 -6.19 8.55
C TYR A 78 0.13 -6.83 7.32
N PHE A 79 0.73 -8.01 7.46
CA PHE A 79 1.35 -8.74 6.37
C PHE A 79 0.47 -9.95 5.98
N PRO A 80 0.07 -10.09 4.70
CA PRO A 80 0.45 -9.24 3.56
C PRO A 80 -0.51 -8.07 3.29
N TRP A 81 -1.67 -8.00 3.94
CA TRP A 81 -2.81 -7.23 3.43
C TRP A 81 -2.70 -5.71 3.59
N ILE A 82 -2.43 -5.21 4.81
CA ILE A 82 -2.28 -3.76 5.02
C ILE A 82 -1.00 -3.26 4.34
N CYS A 83 0.07 -4.05 4.41
CA CYS A 83 1.34 -3.76 3.76
C CYS A 83 1.24 -3.72 2.23
N GLY A 84 0.56 -4.72 1.65
CA GLY A 84 0.31 -4.77 0.21
C GLY A 84 -0.57 -3.62 -0.24
N LEU A 85 -1.64 -3.31 0.52
CA LEU A 85 -2.49 -2.15 0.22
C LEU A 85 -1.68 -0.85 0.17
N HIS A 86 -0.83 -0.61 1.17
CA HIS A 86 0.03 0.56 1.24
C HIS A 86 0.88 0.73 -0.02
N ILE A 87 1.65 -0.29 -0.38
CA ILE A 87 2.60 -0.21 -1.49
C ILE A 87 1.91 -0.29 -2.86
N LEU A 88 0.81 -1.03 -2.99
CA LEU A 88 0.03 -1.05 -4.22
C LEU A 88 -0.62 0.31 -4.52
N LEU A 89 -1.06 1.06 -3.49
CA LEU A 89 -1.57 2.42 -3.66
C LEU A 89 -0.47 3.40 -4.08
N ASP A 90 0.74 3.25 -3.54
CA ASP A 90 1.94 4.02 -3.91
C ASP A 90 2.27 3.81 -5.40
N TYR A 91 2.46 2.57 -5.81
CA TYR A 91 2.66 2.22 -7.21
C TYR A 91 1.51 2.65 -8.13
N LEU A 92 0.27 2.66 -7.63
CA LEU A 92 -0.88 3.10 -8.42
C LEU A 92 -0.79 4.59 -8.77
N ILE A 93 -0.38 5.44 -7.84
CA ILE A 93 -0.27 6.87 -8.08
C ILE A 93 0.96 7.22 -8.92
N ASP A 94 2.03 6.43 -8.85
CA ASP A 94 3.32 6.73 -9.49
C ASP A 94 3.52 6.12 -10.88
N GLN A 95 2.50 5.45 -11.45
CA GLN A 95 2.60 4.81 -12.78
C GLN A 95 3.21 5.70 -13.88
N ALA A 96 2.76 6.95 -13.99
CA ALA A 96 3.30 7.87 -15.00
C ALA A 96 4.77 8.25 -14.77
N GLU A 97 5.19 8.37 -13.51
CA GLU A 97 6.58 8.69 -13.14
C GLU A 97 7.48 7.48 -13.35
N ASP A 98 7.06 6.31 -12.91
CA ASP A 98 7.79 5.05 -13.10
C ASP A 98 7.97 4.75 -14.60
N ALA A 99 6.92 4.95 -15.41
CA ALA A 99 7.00 4.76 -16.85
C ALA A 99 7.98 5.74 -17.52
N ALA A 100 8.05 6.98 -17.05
CA ALA A 100 9.00 7.97 -17.55
C ALA A 100 10.44 7.68 -17.09
N GLY A 101 10.62 7.15 -15.88
CA GLY A 101 11.92 6.76 -15.32
C GLY A 101 12.44 5.41 -15.82
N GLY A 102 11.58 4.59 -16.44
CA GLY A 102 11.91 3.20 -16.79
C GLY A 102 12.00 2.29 -15.57
N ASP A 103 11.32 2.66 -14.48
CA ASP A 103 11.31 1.94 -13.22
C ASP A 103 10.27 0.82 -13.19
N LEU A 104 10.50 -0.17 -12.33
CA LEU A 104 9.58 -1.28 -12.14
C LEU A 104 8.34 -0.79 -11.40
N ASN A 105 7.18 -0.81 -12.06
CA ASN A 105 5.89 -0.56 -11.43
C ASN A 105 5.13 -1.88 -11.20
N LEU A 106 4.77 -2.19 -9.95
CA LEU A 106 4.13 -3.48 -9.64
C LEU A 106 2.67 -3.57 -10.11
N VAL A 107 1.96 -2.45 -10.25
CA VAL A 107 0.55 -2.48 -10.70
C VAL A 107 0.42 -2.63 -12.22
N SER A 108 1.49 -2.43 -12.99
CA SER A 108 1.46 -2.69 -14.44
C SER A 108 1.46 -4.17 -14.81
N TYR A 109 1.70 -5.07 -13.85
CA TYR A 109 1.67 -6.53 -14.08
C TYR A 109 0.25 -7.12 -14.08
N TYR A 110 -0.77 -6.36 -13.68
CA TYR A 110 -2.14 -6.84 -13.84
C TYR A 110 -2.52 -6.93 -15.32
N PRO A 111 -3.11 -8.06 -15.77
CA PRO A 111 -3.37 -8.30 -17.19
C PRO A 111 -4.41 -7.33 -17.79
N CYS A 112 -5.29 -6.76 -16.96
CA CYS A 112 -6.23 -5.74 -17.37
C CYS A 112 -6.71 -4.88 -16.19
N ALA A 113 -7.30 -3.73 -16.51
CA ALA A 113 -7.84 -2.80 -15.51
C ALA A 113 -8.92 -3.43 -14.61
N GLY A 114 -9.72 -4.38 -15.14
CA GLY A 114 -10.73 -5.08 -14.35
C GLY A 114 -10.12 -6.03 -13.31
N GLU A 115 -9.01 -6.69 -13.64
CA GLU A 115 -8.24 -7.52 -12.71
C GLU A 115 -7.62 -6.64 -11.62
N GLN A 116 -6.95 -5.56 -12.03
CA GLN A 116 -6.34 -4.60 -11.12
C GLN A 116 -7.35 -4.04 -10.12
N GLU A 117 -8.51 -3.56 -10.59
CA GLU A 117 -9.57 -3.06 -9.72
C GLU A 117 -10.03 -4.13 -8.72
N ARG A 118 -10.31 -5.35 -9.20
CA ARG A 118 -10.78 -6.45 -8.35
C ARG A 118 -9.77 -6.79 -7.26
N ARG A 119 -8.49 -6.89 -7.61
CA ARG A 119 -7.41 -7.25 -6.68
C ARG A 119 -7.13 -6.13 -5.68
N LEU A 120 -7.07 -4.88 -6.12
CA LEU A 120 -6.92 -3.72 -5.22
C LEU A 120 -8.10 -3.61 -4.24
N VAL A 121 -9.34 -3.81 -4.70
CA VAL A 121 -10.53 -3.87 -3.82
C VAL A 121 -10.41 -4.99 -2.80
N ARG A 122 -9.90 -6.17 -3.19
CA ARG A 122 -9.63 -7.27 -2.25
C ARG A 122 -8.66 -6.84 -1.16
N PHE A 123 -7.54 -6.22 -1.51
CA PHE A 123 -6.57 -5.71 -0.53
C PHE A 123 -7.19 -4.70 0.45
N VAL A 124 -7.99 -3.75 -0.05
CA VAL A 124 -8.70 -2.80 0.81
C VAL A 124 -9.63 -3.51 1.80
N ARG A 125 -10.41 -4.49 1.32
CA ARG A 125 -11.39 -5.20 2.15
C ARG A 125 -10.72 -6.10 3.19
N GLU A 126 -9.70 -6.86 2.81
CA GLU A 126 -8.94 -7.73 3.71
C GLU A 126 -8.20 -6.91 4.78
N ALA A 127 -7.53 -5.83 4.38
CA ALA A 127 -6.86 -4.91 5.30
C ALA A 127 -7.85 -4.35 6.33
N ARG A 128 -9.04 -3.92 5.89
CA ARG A 128 -10.06 -3.34 6.75
C ARG A 128 -10.69 -4.36 7.69
N ALA A 129 -10.97 -5.57 7.21
CA ALA A 129 -11.53 -6.64 8.02
C ALA A 129 -10.56 -7.02 9.14
N ARG A 130 -9.30 -7.29 8.79
CA ARG A 130 -8.27 -7.71 9.74
C ARG A 130 -7.93 -6.63 10.76
N ALA A 131 -7.84 -5.37 10.34
CA ALA A 131 -7.55 -4.25 11.27
C ALA A 131 -8.63 -4.09 12.35
N ARG A 132 -9.90 -4.40 12.06
CA ARG A 132 -11.01 -4.31 13.03
C ARG A 132 -10.98 -5.40 14.08
N GLU A 133 -10.28 -6.51 13.81
CA GLU A 133 -10.15 -7.61 14.74
C GLU A 133 -8.95 -7.42 15.67
N LEU A 134 -8.04 -6.49 15.39
CA LEU A 134 -6.85 -6.25 16.20
C LEU A 134 -7.15 -5.64 17.58
N PRO A 135 -6.26 -5.84 18.56
CA PRO A 135 -6.22 -5.00 19.76
C PRO A 135 -6.11 -3.53 19.37
N ASP A 136 -6.77 -2.62 20.09
CA ASP A 136 -6.91 -1.21 19.67
C ASP A 136 -7.36 -1.05 18.20
N PRO A 137 -8.57 -1.53 17.87
CA PRO A 137 -9.06 -1.53 16.49
C PRO A 137 -9.23 -0.11 15.93
N ALA A 138 -9.38 0.90 16.79
CA ALA A 138 -9.50 2.29 16.37
C ALA A 138 -8.20 2.81 15.75
N PHE A 139 -7.06 2.51 16.37
CA PHE A 139 -5.74 2.86 15.85
C PHE A 139 -5.48 2.19 14.49
N HIS A 140 -5.66 0.87 14.41
CA HIS A 140 -5.38 0.14 13.17
C HIS A 140 -6.37 0.46 12.04
N ALA A 141 -7.67 0.64 12.35
CA ALA A 141 -8.65 1.09 11.37
C ALA A 141 -8.31 2.48 10.83
N THR A 142 -7.84 3.40 11.68
CA THR A 142 -7.36 4.73 11.25
C THR A 142 -6.25 4.61 10.20
N VAL A 143 -5.28 3.72 10.40
CA VAL A 143 -4.21 3.48 9.41
C VAL A 143 -4.79 2.98 8.09
N VAL A 144 -5.63 1.94 8.12
CA VAL A 144 -6.16 1.31 6.91
C VAL A 144 -7.12 2.23 6.15
N GLU A 145 -8.01 2.93 6.85
CA GLU A 145 -8.98 3.85 6.24
C GLU A 145 -8.28 5.15 5.78
N GLY A 146 -7.19 5.54 6.44
CA GLY A 146 -6.35 6.67 6.06
C GLY A 146 -5.55 6.44 4.77
N LEU A 147 -5.09 5.21 4.50
CA LEU A 147 -4.26 4.89 3.33
C LEU A 147 -4.93 5.26 2.00
N PRO A 148 -6.13 4.74 1.64
CA PRO A 148 -6.82 5.15 0.42
C PRO A 148 -7.07 6.66 0.39
N GLY A 149 -7.47 7.26 1.53
CA GLY A 149 -7.73 8.69 1.60
C GLY A 149 -6.49 9.54 1.28
N LEU A 150 -5.33 9.18 1.85
CA LEU A 150 -4.07 9.87 1.66
C LEU A 150 -3.57 9.78 0.22
N TYR A 151 -3.45 8.56 -0.30
CA TYR A 151 -2.87 8.29 -1.63
C TYR A 151 -3.80 8.78 -2.74
N LEU A 152 -5.09 8.47 -2.67
CA LEU A 152 -6.02 8.80 -3.75
C LEU A 152 -6.39 10.29 -3.79
N SER A 153 -6.02 11.07 -2.76
CA SER A 153 -6.17 12.53 -2.76
C SER A 153 -5.16 13.27 -3.66
N ASP A 154 -4.12 12.57 -4.12
CA ASP A 154 -3.00 13.12 -4.87
C ASP A 154 -3.44 13.75 -6.23
N GLY A 155 -2.70 14.75 -6.69
CA GLY A 155 -2.91 15.41 -7.98
C GLY A 155 -2.67 14.48 -9.18
N LYS A 156 -1.90 13.41 -8.98
CA LYS A 156 -1.65 12.37 -9.99
C LYS A 156 -2.91 11.59 -10.39
N VAL A 157 -3.90 11.48 -9.50
CA VAL A 157 -5.16 10.76 -9.77
C VAL A 157 -5.97 11.38 -10.92
N PRO A 158 -6.31 12.69 -10.91
CA PRO A 158 -6.95 13.33 -12.06
C PRO A 158 -6.07 13.34 -13.31
N ALA A 159 -4.77 13.59 -13.17
CA ALA A 159 -3.85 13.65 -14.30
C ALA A 159 -3.83 12.33 -15.10
N GLN A 160 -3.95 11.19 -14.40
CA GLN A 160 -3.97 9.85 -14.99
C GLN A 160 -5.39 9.30 -15.22
N ARG A 161 -6.43 10.13 -15.08
CA ARG A 161 -7.85 9.76 -15.28
C ARG A 161 -8.33 8.58 -14.42
N MET A 162 -7.75 8.40 -13.22
CA MET A 162 -8.03 7.26 -12.33
C MET A 162 -9.25 7.47 -11.41
N HIS A 163 -10.10 8.46 -11.69
CA HIS A 163 -11.22 8.82 -10.80
C HIS A 163 -12.13 7.65 -10.46
N ARG A 164 -12.58 6.90 -11.46
CA ARG A 164 -13.51 5.78 -11.25
C ARG A 164 -12.91 4.75 -10.29
N LEU A 165 -11.67 4.33 -10.54
CA LEU A 165 -10.96 3.37 -9.68
C LEU A 165 -10.77 3.94 -8.28
N ALA A 166 -10.35 5.20 -8.15
CA ALA A 166 -10.19 5.86 -6.86
C ALA A 166 -11.50 5.87 -6.04
N TRP A 167 -12.64 6.19 -6.67
CA TRP A 167 -13.95 6.13 -6.02
C TRP A 167 -14.31 4.71 -5.57
N THR A 168 -14.05 3.70 -6.39
CA THR A 168 -14.26 2.29 -6.03
C THR A 168 -13.43 1.89 -4.80
N LEU A 169 -12.15 2.26 -4.76
CA LEU A 169 -11.26 1.94 -3.65
C LEU A 169 -11.62 2.68 -2.36
N LEU A 170 -11.98 3.97 -2.44
CA LEU A 170 -12.48 4.74 -1.30
C LEU A 170 -13.78 4.12 -0.75
N ALA A 171 -14.70 3.71 -1.63
CA ALA A 171 -15.93 3.04 -1.23
C ALA A 171 -15.66 1.70 -0.53
N ALA A 172 -14.69 0.91 -1.02
CA ALA A 172 -14.26 -0.32 -0.37
C ALA A 172 -13.64 -0.07 1.02
N GLY A 173 -12.95 1.06 1.20
CA GLY A 173 -12.37 1.50 2.48
C GLY A 173 -13.40 2.07 3.47
N GLY A 174 -14.64 2.32 3.02
CA GLY A 174 -15.74 2.81 3.85
C GLY A 174 -15.75 4.32 4.07
N PRO A 175 -16.75 4.84 4.82
CA PRO A 175 -17.01 6.29 4.92
C PRO A 175 -15.84 7.12 5.45
N ALA A 176 -15.06 6.58 6.41
CA ALA A 176 -13.89 7.27 6.95
C ALA A 176 -12.81 7.51 5.89
N SER A 177 -12.64 6.60 4.93
CA SER A 177 -11.69 6.77 3.82
C SER A 177 -12.03 7.99 2.97
N PHE A 178 -13.32 8.28 2.76
CA PHE A 178 -13.76 9.52 2.11
C PHE A 178 -13.47 10.76 2.96
N GLY A 179 -13.65 10.68 4.27
CA GLY A 179 -13.29 11.74 5.20
C GLY A 179 -11.80 12.10 5.09
N TYR A 180 -10.92 11.10 5.14
CA TYR A 180 -9.48 11.29 4.93
C TYR A 180 -9.16 11.85 3.54
N TYR A 181 -9.80 11.34 2.48
CA TYR A 181 -9.63 11.87 1.13
C TYR A 181 -9.93 13.38 1.05
N VAL A 182 -11.08 13.80 1.58
CA VAL A 182 -11.47 15.22 1.58
C VAL A 182 -10.48 16.05 2.40
N TRP A 183 -10.12 15.57 3.60
CA TRP A 183 -9.17 16.25 4.48
C TRP A 183 -7.80 16.44 3.81
N CYS A 184 -7.22 15.37 3.25
CA CYS A 184 -5.93 15.40 2.56
C CYS A 184 -5.99 16.31 1.32
N ARG A 185 -7.06 16.23 0.53
CA ARG A 185 -7.22 17.08 -0.66
C ARG A 185 -7.34 18.56 -0.32
N LEU A 186 -8.05 18.92 0.74
CA LEU A 186 -8.13 20.30 1.21
C LEU A 186 -6.77 20.82 1.69
N ARG A 187 -6.00 19.99 2.40
CA ARG A 187 -4.65 20.36 2.86
C ARG A 187 -3.67 20.56 1.71
N ARG A 188 -3.65 19.65 0.72
CA ARG A 188 -2.80 19.77 -0.48
C ARG A 188 -3.08 21.07 -1.24
N ARG A 189 -4.36 21.39 -1.48
CA ARG A 189 -4.78 22.66 -2.13
C ARG A 189 -4.32 23.90 -1.36
N ARG A 190 -4.38 23.88 -0.03
CA ARG A 190 -3.88 25.00 0.81
C ARG A 190 -2.36 25.14 0.76
N GLY A 191 -1.62 24.03 0.62
CA GLY A 191 -0.17 24.04 0.43
C GLY A 191 0.24 24.59 -0.94
N GLU A 192 -0.45 24.16 -2.00
CA GLU A 192 -0.24 24.66 -3.38
C GLU A 192 -0.59 26.15 -3.51
N ALA A 193 -1.67 26.61 -2.85
CA ALA A 193 -2.05 28.03 -2.85
C ALA A 193 -1.02 28.94 -2.15
N ARG A 194 -0.27 28.41 -1.17
CA ARG A 194 0.80 29.15 -0.46
C ARG A 194 2.13 29.20 -1.22
N THR A 195 2.31 28.36 -2.24
CA THR A 195 3.57 28.22 -2.99
C THR A 195 3.52 28.86 -4.38
N ARG A 196 2.39 29.46 -4.79
CA ARG A 196 2.31 30.23 -6.04
C ARG A 196 3.11 31.54 -5.92
N PRO A 197 4.07 31.81 -6.83
CA PRO A 197 4.78 33.08 -6.83
C PRO A 197 3.81 34.23 -7.14
N VAL A 198 4.00 35.36 -6.46
CA VAL A 198 3.28 36.60 -6.74
C VAL A 198 3.62 37.03 -8.17
N PRO A 199 2.63 37.31 -9.04
CA PRO A 199 2.93 37.78 -10.40
C PRO A 199 3.71 39.10 -10.34
N PRO A 200 4.71 39.30 -11.23
CA PRO A 200 5.42 40.56 -11.30
C PRO A 200 4.44 41.69 -11.65
N SER A 201 4.55 42.79 -10.89
CA SER A 201 3.78 44.03 -11.04
C SER A 201 4.08 44.76 -12.33
#